data_AF-A0A962CF79-F1
#
_entry.id   AF-A0A962CF79-F1
#
_cell.length_a   1.000
_cell.length_b   1.000
_cell.length_c   1.000
_cell.angle_alpha   90.00
_cell.angle_beta   90.00
_cell.angle_gamma   90.00
#
_symmetry.space_group_name_H-M   'P 1'
#
loop_
_entity.id
_entity.type
_entity.pdbx_description
1 polymer ?
#
loop_
_entity_poly.entity_id
_entity_poly.type
_entity_poly.pdbx_seq_one_letter_code
_entity_poly.pdbx_strand_id
1 'polypeptide(L)'
;MVVDVLPTRVLSLGLILAAALGATGYPTPGVAASEAVTNTYQSQSLQPAEADVLRRKVLVQCGLDPSRNVLPWYFHFAYAQALLEAGDAQRAVTHLSKSIDLKPEPRAHKRTYGMWYTDYLPYFQLAEAHARLANWPCAERAMELSQSTGEISMGRIEPQRIRALQERIERHVDDAGACNIRDYQ
;
A
#
# COMPACT_ATOMS: atom_id res chain seq x y z
N MET A 1 6.96 20.51 -52.67
CA MET A 1 5.54 20.92 -52.77
C MET A 1 5.16 21.46 -51.40
N VAL A 2 5.20 22.79 -51.23
CA VAL A 2 4.02 23.69 -51.06
C VAL A 2 3.25 23.33 -49.77
N VAL A 3 3.60 23.90 -48.61
CA VAL A 3 3.18 25.21 -47.98
C VAL A 3 1.72 25.20 -47.49
N ASP A 4 1.53 25.44 -46.17
CA ASP A 4 0.51 26.29 -45.50
C ASP A 4 0.51 25.94 -43.99
N VAL A 5 0.83 26.76 -42.96
CA VAL A 5 0.68 28.19 -42.60
C VAL A 5 -0.70 28.60 -42.03
N LEU A 6 -0.80 28.54 -40.68
CA LEU A 6 -1.55 29.40 -39.70
C LEU A 6 -3.09 29.56 -39.85
N PRO A 7 -3.88 30.14 -38.91
CA PRO A 7 -3.58 31.03 -37.74
C PRO A 7 -4.24 30.62 -36.39
N THR A 8 -3.74 30.99 -35.20
CA THR A 8 -3.85 32.26 -34.43
C THR A 8 -5.27 32.78 -34.17
N ARG A 9 -5.59 33.06 -32.88
CA ARG A 9 -6.58 34.00 -32.26
C ARG A 9 -7.32 33.32 -31.09
N VAL A 10 -7.66 33.92 -29.94
CA VAL A 10 -7.69 35.31 -29.44
C VAL A 10 -7.77 35.27 -27.90
N LEU A 11 -7.13 36.26 -27.25
CA LEU A 11 -7.23 36.60 -25.83
C LEU A 11 -8.65 37.06 -25.43
N SER A 12 -9.07 36.79 -24.20
CA SER A 12 -10.13 37.58 -23.54
C SER A 12 -9.82 37.74 -22.05
N LEU A 13 -9.34 38.94 -21.71
CA LEU A 13 -9.32 39.47 -20.35
C LEU A 13 -10.76 39.72 -19.88
N GLY A 14 -11.11 39.20 -18.71
CA GLY A 14 -12.28 39.62 -17.94
C GLY A 14 -11.82 40.12 -16.58
N LEU A 15 -11.55 41.43 -16.49
CA LEU A 15 -11.32 42.14 -15.23
C LEU A 15 -12.69 42.58 -14.69
N ILE A 16 -13.11 42.10 -13.51
CA ILE A 16 -14.20 42.73 -12.76
C ILE A 16 -13.68 43.04 -11.36
N LEU A 17 -13.53 44.33 -11.11
CA LEU A 17 -13.26 44.92 -9.81
C LEU A 17 -14.61 45.29 -9.18
N ALA A 18 -14.91 44.78 -7.99
CA ALA A 18 -15.99 45.30 -7.15
C ALA A 18 -15.50 45.33 -5.70
N ALA A 19 -15.36 46.54 -5.17
CA ALA A 19 -15.12 46.82 -3.78
C ALA A 19 -16.46 47.23 -3.12
N ALA A 20 -16.77 46.70 -1.94
CA ALA A 20 -17.48 47.42 -0.89
C ALA A 20 -17.40 46.66 0.44
N LEU A 21 -16.94 47.37 1.46
CA LEU A 21 -16.88 46.99 2.86
C LEU A 21 -18.30 46.89 3.46
N GLY A 22 -18.52 45.87 4.30
CA GLY A 22 -19.71 45.71 5.12
C GLY A 22 -19.33 44.98 6.41
N ALA A 23 -19.60 45.64 7.53
CA ALA A 23 -19.09 45.36 8.86
C ALA A 23 -19.79 44.19 9.59
N THR A 24 -19.01 43.58 10.48
CA THR A 24 -19.37 43.00 11.79
C THR A 24 -20.44 41.90 11.86
N GLY A 25 -19.92 40.68 12.06
CA GLY A 25 -20.59 39.59 12.75
C GLY A 25 -19.62 38.42 12.81
N TYR A 26 -18.94 38.23 13.93
CA TYR A 26 -18.16 37.02 14.18
C TYR A 26 -19.06 36.02 14.94
N PRO A 27 -19.79 35.12 14.27
CA PRO A 27 -20.08 33.84 14.86
C PRO A 27 -18.78 33.03 14.84
N THR A 28 -18.38 32.59 16.02
CA THR A 28 -17.40 31.52 16.23
C THR A 28 -17.59 30.41 15.20
N PRO A 29 -16.58 30.06 14.39
CA PRO A 29 -16.61 28.78 13.69
C PRO A 29 -16.45 27.70 14.75
N GLY A 30 -17.58 27.14 15.17
CA GLY A 30 -17.60 25.84 15.83
C GLY A 30 -16.80 24.87 14.97
N VAL A 31 -15.79 24.29 15.58
CA VAL A 31 -14.99 23.20 15.03
C VAL A 31 -15.92 22.00 14.87
N ALA A 32 -16.63 21.95 13.76
CA ALA A 32 -17.53 20.87 13.39
C ALA A 32 -17.38 20.64 11.89
N ALA A 33 -16.41 19.79 11.52
CA ALA A 33 -16.41 18.93 10.33
C ALA A 33 -14.99 18.43 10.05
N SER A 34 -14.46 17.59 10.93
CA SER A 34 -13.34 16.70 10.64
C SER A 34 -13.82 15.25 10.78
N GLU A 35 -14.88 14.89 10.06
CA GLU A 35 -15.47 13.54 10.07
C GLU A 35 -15.78 13.03 8.64
N ALA A 36 -15.02 13.45 7.64
CA ALA A 36 -15.26 13.06 6.24
C ALA A 36 -14.08 12.34 5.55
N VAL A 37 -13.02 11.95 6.27
CA VAL A 37 -11.85 11.25 5.67
C VAL A 37 -11.65 9.82 6.21
N THR A 38 -12.52 9.34 7.11
CA THR A 38 -12.42 7.97 7.64
C THR A 38 -13.27 6.94 6.87
N ASN A 39 -14.22 7.37 6.05
CA ASN A 39 -15.25 6.48 5.51
C ASN A 39 -14.88 5.71 4.23
N THR A 40 -13.81 6.10 3.52
CA THR A 40 -13.38 5.39 2.29
C THR A 40 -12.42 4.23 2.54
N TYR A 41 -11.74 4.18 3.70
CA TYR A 41 -10.84 3.08 4.05
C TYR A 41 -11.56 1.82 4.57
N GLN A 42 -12.75 1.99 5.15
CA GLN A 42 -13.55 0.88 5.67
C GLN A 42 -14.15 -0.01 4.57
N SER A 43 -14.13 0.42 3.31
CA SER A 43 -14.80 -0.29 2.21
C SER A 43 -14.04 -1.52 1.68
N GLN A 44 -12.80 -1.79 2.09
CA GLN A 44 -11.96 -2.85 1.49
C GLN A 44 -11.42 -3.90 2.46
N SER A 45 -11.71 -3.82 3.77
CA SER A 45 -11.26 -4.84 4.72
C SER A 45 -12.27 -5.98 4.80
N LEU A 46 -11.76 -7.22 4.91
CA LEU A 46 -12.60 -8.40 5.08
C LEU A 46 -13.36 -8.34 6.40
N GLN A 47 -14.57 -8.90 6.42
CA GLN A 47 -15.25 -9.13 7.69
C GLN A 47 -14.43 -10.10 8.56
N PRO A 48 -14.45 -9.97 9.90
CA PRO A 48 -13.66 -10.83 10.78
C PRO A 48 -13.84 -12.33 10.52
N ALA A 49 -15.07 -12.77 10.26
CA ALA A 49 -15.38 -14.17 9.96
C ALA A 49 -14.76 -14.66 8.64
N GLU A 50 -14.69 -13.79 7.61
CA GLU A 50 -14.08 -14.11 6.32
C GLU A 50 -12.55 -14.19 6.45
N ALA A 51 -11.95 -13.27 7.20
CA ALA A 51 -10.54 -13.33 7.54
C ALA A 51 -10.20 -14.63 8.30
N ASP A 52 -11.06 -15.07 9.23
CA ASP A 52 -10.86 -16.34 9.94
C ASP A 52 -10.97 -17.57 9.02
N VAL A 53 -11.89 -17.56 8.06
CA VAL A 53 -11.98 -18.61 7.02
C VAL A 53 -10.69 -18.65 6.20
N LEU A 54 -10.21 -17.49 5.76
CA LEU A 54 -8.98 -17.37 4.99
C LEU A 54 -7.77 -17.84 5.79
N ARG A 55 -7.69 -17.46 7.06
CA ARG A 55 -6.64 -17.89 7.99
C ARG A 55 -6.60 -19.41 8.14
N ARG A 56 -7.76 -20.06 8.36
CA ARG A 56 -7.87 -21.53 8.45
C ARG A 56 -7.41 -22.21 7.16
N LYS A 57 -7.82 -21.68 6.00
CA LYS A 57 -7.38 -22.19 4.69
C LYS A 57 -5.85 -22.15 4.56
N VAL A 58 -5.22 -21.03 4.91
CA VAL A 58 -3.76 -20.88 4.82
C VAL A 58 -3.03 -21.79 5.82
N LEU A 59 -3.57 -21.98 7.04
CA LEU A 59 -3.01 -22.96 7.98
C LEU A 59 -2.93 -24.36 7.38
N VAL A 60 -4.01 -24.82 6.75
CA VAL A 60 -4.07 -26.13 6.06
C VAL A 60 -3.06 -26.18 4.92
N GLN A 61 -2.99 -25.14 4.08
CA GLN A 61 -2.02 -25.07 2.97
C GLN A 61 -0.57 -25.13 3.45
N CYS A 62 -0.28 -24.54 4.61
CA CYS A 62 1.03 -24.57 5.24
C CYS A 62 1.31 -25.85 6.05
N GLY A 63 0.35 -26.78 6.15
CA GLY A 63 0.50 -28.00 6.96
C GLY A 63 0.66 -27.71 8.46
N LEU A 64 -0.01 -26.67 8.97
CA LEU A 64 0.10 -26.21 10.34
C LEU A 64 -1.15 -26.53 11.15
N ASP A 65 -0.94 -26.95 12.40
CA ASP A 65 -2.01 -27.15 13.38
C ASP A 65 -2.50 -25.80 13.93
N PRO A 66 -3.82 -25.50 13.89
CA PRO A 66 -4.39 -24.28 14.48
C PRO A 66 -4.14 -24.13 15.99
N SER A 67 -3.84 -25.20 16.71
CA SER A 67 -3.55 -25.18 18.16
C SER A 67 -2.18 -24.59 18.51
N ARG A 68 -1.31 -24.36 17.51
CA ARG A 68 0.02 -23.80 17.74
C ARG A 68 -0.04 -22.35 18.22
N ASN A 69 0.59 -22.09 19.36
CA ASN A 69 0.67 -20.76 19.96
C ASN A 69 1.53 -19.76 19.16
N VAL A 70 2.55 -20.26 18.46
CA VAL A 70 3.46 -19.43 17.64
C VAL A 70 3.53 -20.01 16.23
N LEU A 71 3.23 -19.18 15.24
CA LEU A 71 3.24 -19.56 13.83
C LEU A 71 4.55 -19.12 13.16
N PRO A 72 5.07 -19.90 12.20
CA PRO A 72 6.34 -19.61 11.55
C PRO A 72 6.22 -18.44 10.56
N TRP A 73 7.35 -17.83 10.19
CA TRP A 73 7.40 -16.69 9.25
C TRP A 73 6.63 -16.96 7.95
N TYR A 74 6.76 -18.16 7.37
CA TYR A 74 6.14 -18.48 6.09
C TYR A 74 4.61 -18.53 6.14
N PHE A 75 4.02 -18.81 7.32
CA PHE A 75 2.58 -18.69 7.49
C PHE A 75 2.15 -17.23 7.43
N HIS A 76 2.83 -16.35 8.18
CA HIS A 76 2.53 -14.93 8.19
C HIS A 76 2.68 -14.33 6.78
N PHE A 77 3.72 -14.71 6.06
CA PHE A 77 3.91 -14.32 4.66
C PHE A 77 2.78 -14.80 3.74
N ALA A 78 2.48 -16.10 3.74
CA ALA A 78 1.44 -16.67 2.88
C ALA A 78 0.05 -16.10 3.20
N TYR A 79 -0.25 -15.90 4.48
CA TYR A 79 -1.53 -15.32 4.88
C TYR A 79 -1.65 -13.85 4.47
N ALA A 80 -0.56 -13.07 4.56
CA ALA A 80 -0.57 -11.71 4.07
C ALA A 80 -0.73 -11.61 2.54
N GLN A 81 -0.13 -12.54 1.77
CA GLN A 81 -0.37 -12.62 0.32
C GLN A 81 -1.85 -12.87 0.02
N ALA A 82 -2.47 -13.81 0.73
CA ALA A 82 -3.90 -14.10 0.59
C ALA A 82 -4.78 -12.92 1.00
N LEU A 83 -4.40 -12.17 2.05
CA LEU A 83 -5.10 -10.95 2.48
C LEU A 83 -4.99 -9.84 1.42
N LEU A 84 -3.81 -9.67 0.81
CA LEU A 84 -3.65 -8.75 -0.33
C LEU A 84 -4.51 -9.17 -1.52
N GLU A 85 -4.56 -10.45 -1.87
CA GLU A 85 -5.45 -10.92 -2.94
C GLU A 85 -6.93 -10.64 -2.62
N ALA A 86 -7.32 -10.73 -1.36
CA ALA A 86 -8.67 -10.45 -0.88
C ALA A 86 -8.98 -8.95 -0.65
N GLY A 87 -7.99 -8.05 -0.82
CA GLY A 87 -8.17 -6.61 -0.64
C GLY A 87 -7.93 -6.09 0.79
N ASP A 88 -7.72 -6.95 1.78
CA ASP A 88 -7.50 -6.56 3.17
C ASP A 88 -6.04 -6.16 3.44
N ALA A 89 -5.64 -5.04 2.83
CA ALA A 89 -4.28 -4.52 2.91
C ALA A 89 -3.86 -4.18 4.35
N GLN A 90 -4.79 -3.74 5.20
CA GLN A 90 -4.49 -3.38 6.60
C GLN A 90 -4.00 -4.59 7.38
N ARG A 91 -4.71 -5.72 7.35
CA ARG A 91 -4.25 -6.96 8.01
C ARG A 91 -2.99 -7.51 7.34
N ALA A 92 -2.87 -7.35 6.02
CA ALA A 92 -1.68 -7.79 5.31
C ALA A 92 -0.41 -7.10 5.80
N VAL A 93 -0.44 -5.78 6.06
CA VAL A 93 0.69 -5.04 6.65
C VAL A 93 1.11 -5.70 7.97
N THR A 94 0.19 -5.94 8.90
CA THR A 94 0.49 -6.57 10.19
C THR A 94 1.18 -7.93 10.02
N HIS A 95 0.67 -8.78 9.13
CA HIS A 95 1.25 -10.10 8.91
C HIS A 95 2.58 -10.06 8.15
N LEU A 96 2.78 -9.13 7.22
CA LEU A 96 4.06 -8.94 6.54
C LEU A 96 5.13 -8.45 7.51
N SER A 97 4.82 -7.44 8.33
CA SER A 97 5.71 -6.97 9.39
C SER A 97 6.11 -8.12 10.32
N LYS A 98 5.13 -8.91 10.78
CA LYS A 98 5.42 -10.08 11.62
C LYS A 98 6.30 -11.12 10.93
N SER A 99 6.11 -11.35 9.62
CA SER A 99 6.98 -12.24 8.86
C SER A 99 8.41 -11.70 8.78
N ILE A 100 8.57 -10.40 8.52
CA ILE A 100 9.88 -9.72 8.45
C ILE A 100 10.60 -9.80 9.79
N ASP A 101 9.90 -9.56 10.90
CA ASP A 101 10.47 -9.68 12.25
C ASP A 101 11.02 -11.09 12.52
N LEU A 102 10.29 -12.12 12.07
CA LEU A 102 10.71 -13.51 12.23
C LEU A 102 11.80 -13.93 11.23
N LYS A 103 11.79 -13.36 10.03
CA LYS A 103 12.76 -13.65 8.97
C LYS A 103 12.97 -12.41 8.09
N PRO A 104 14.01 -11.59 8.35
CA PRO A 104 14.19 -10.33 7.63
C PRO A 104 14.83 -10.49 6.24
N GLU A 105 15.55 -11.59 5.99
CA GLU A 105 16.28 -11.82 4.73
C GLU A 105 15.33 -12.27 3.60
N PRO A 106 15.02 -11.41 2.59
CA PRO A 106 14.30 -11.84 1.40
C PRO A 106 15.16 -12.80 0.59
N ARG A 107 14.51 -13.71 -0.14
CA ARG A 107 15.16 -14.61 -1.10
C ARG A 107 14.15 -15.22 -2.07
N ALA A 108 14.45 -15.18 -3.36
CA ALA A 108 13.76 -15.99 -4.36
C ALA A 108 13.97 -17.48 -4.09
N HIS A 109 12.94 -18.31 -4.26
CA HIS A 109 13.01 -19.75 -3.95
C HIS A 109 13.53 -20.03 -2.52
N LYS A 110 13.07 -19.28 -1.52
CA LYS A 110 13.36 -19.57 -0.10
C LYS A 110 12.67 -20.86 0.31
N ARG A 111 13.43 -21.80 0.88
CA ARG A 111 12.89 -23.00 1.50
C ARG A 111 12.04 -22.63 2.73
N THR A 112 10.83 -23.18 2.82
CA THR A 112 9.90 -22.98 3.94
C THR A 112 9.97 -24.16 4.90
N TYR A 113 9.13 -25.18 4.74
CA TYR A 113 9.15 -26.45 5.48
C TYR A 113 9.30 -27.63 4.51
N GLY A 114 9.91 -28.71 4.98
CA GLY A 114 10.10 -29.92 4.18
C GLY A 114 10.80 -29.62 2.83
N MET A 115 10.14 -29.95 1.72
CA MET A 115 10.61 -29.73 0.34
C MET A 115 9.94 -28.53 -0.34
N TRP A 116 9.25 -27.67 0.41
CA TRP A 116 8.47 -26.56 -0.14
C TRP A 116 9.31 -25.28 -0.23
N TYR A 117 9.10 -24.53 -1.31
CA TYR A 117 9.82 -23.29 -1.63
C TYR A 117 8.84 -22.18 -1.99
N THR A 118 9.17 -20.94 -1.66
CA THR A 118 8.39 -19.76 -2.03
C THR A 118 9.33 -18.59 -2.37
N ASP A 119 8.85 -17.64 -3.17
CA ASP A 119 9.58 -16.40 -3.42
C ASP A 119 9.30 -15.45 -2.26
N TYR A 120 10.20 -15.47 -1.27
CA TYR A 120 10.03 -14.67 -0.08
C TYR A 120 10.55 -13.25 -0.32
N LEU A 121 9.66 -12.36 -0.74
CA LEU A 121 9.99 -10.98 -1.14
C LEU A 121 9.24 -9.94 -0.29
N PRO A 122 9.16 -10.09 1.05
CA PRO A 122 8.18 -9.43 1.91
C PRO A 122 8.16 -7.90 1.81
N TYR A 123 9.30 -7.26 1.53
CA TYR A 123 9.38 -5.81 1.36
C TYR A 123 8.61 -5.31 0.13
N PHE A 124 8.60 -6.08 -0.96
CA PHE A 124 7.79 -5.77 -2.14
C PHE A 124 6.30 -5.85 -1.83
N GLN A 125 5.84 -6.94 -1.20
CA GLN A 125 4.42 -7.06 -0.83
C GLN A 125 4.03 -6.04 0.24
N LEU A 126 4.95 -5.62 1.11
CA LEU A 126 4.71 -4.57 2.09
C LEU A 126 4.52 -3.20 1.41
N ALA A 127 5.32 -2.90 0.38
CA ALA A 127 5.13 -1.72 -0.45
C ALA A 127 3.75 -1.73 -1.15
N GLU A 128 3.33 -2.88 -1.69
CA GLU A 128 1.98 -3.03 -2.26
C GLU A 128 0.87 -2.81 -1.25
N ALA A 129 1.03 -3.34 -0.04
CA ALA A 129 0.05 -3.19 1.04
C ALA A 129 -0.11 -1.71 1.42
N HIS A 130 1.00 -1.01 1.65
CA HIS A 130 0.97 0.42 1.97
C HIS A 130 0.43 1.27 0.82
N ALA A 131 0.78 0.96 -0.43
CA ALA A 131 0.26 1.66 -1.60
C ALA A 131 -1.26 1.50 -1.79
N ARG A 132 -1.86 0.40 -1.34
CA ARG A 132 -3.33 0.21 -1.33
C ARG A 132 -4.00 1.01 -0.22
N LEU A 133 -3.29 1.25 0.87
CA LEU A 133 -3.71 2.10 1.97
C LEU A 133 -3.37 3.58 1.76
N ALA A 134 -2.92 3.96 0.55
CA ALA A 134 -2.38 5.28 0.22
C ALA A 134 -1.36 5.82 1.25
N ASN A 135 -0.67 4.93 1.96
CA ASN A 135 0.47 5.29 2.81
C ASN A 135 1.73 5.30 1.93
N TRP A 136 1.82 6.32 1.07
CA TRP A 136 2.88 6.47 0.09
C TRP A 136 4.29 6.53 0.69
N PRO A 137 4.54 7.21 1.82
CA PRO A 137 5.86 7.24 2.45
C PRO A 137 6.34 5.84 2.87
N CYS A 138 5.46 5.04 3.48
CA CYS A 138 5.83 3.68 3.87
C CYS A 138 5.90 2.74 2.68
N ALA A 139 5.11 2.98 1.63
CA ALA A 139 5.22 2.25 0.38
C ALA A 139 6.57 2.49 -0.29
N GLU A 140 7.02 3.74 -0.40
CA GLU A 140 8.33 4.11 -0.92
C GLU A 140 9.44 3.43 -0.12
N ARG A 141 9.44 3.59 1.21
CA ARG A 141 10.49 3.02 2.05
C ARG A 141 10.57 1.50 1.94
N ALA A 142 9.43 0.82 1.91
CA ALA A 142 9.38 -0.63 1.71
C ALA A 142 9.90 -1.02 0.31
N MET A 143 9.59 -0.22 -0.72
CA MET A 143 10.06 -0.46 -2.08
C MET A 143 11.59 -0.27 -2.21
N GLU A 144 12.17 0.75 -1.57
CA GLU A 144 13.62 0.95 -1.50
C GLU A 144 14.32 -0.25 -0.84
N LEU A 145 13.82 -0.71 0.32
CA LEU A 145 14.34 -1.88 1.01
C LEU A 145 14.29 -3.10 0.09
N SER A 146 13.16 -3.30 -0.58
CA SER A 146 13.00 -4.40 -1.53
C SER A 146 14.04 -4.33 -2.65
N GLN A 147 14.26 -3.16 -3.26
CA GLN A 147 15.23 -2.98 -4.34
C GLN A 147 16.67 -3.20 -3.87
N SER A 148 17.03 -2.68 -2.69
CA SER A 148 18.38 -2.80 -2.13
C SER A 148 18.84 -4.24 -1.92
N THR A 149 17.90 -5.17 -1.78
CA THR A 149 18.22 -6.59 -1.60
C THR A 149 18.55 -7.32 -2.91
N GLY A 150 18.14 -6.75 -4.06
CA GLY A 150 18.34 -7.35 -5.38
C GLY A 150 17.51 -8.61 -5.67
N GLU A 151 16.73 -9.12 -4.71
CA GLU A 151 16.00 -10.39 -4.85
C GLU A 151 14.73 -10.28 -5.70
N ILE A 152 14.17 -9.07 -5.86
CA ILE A 152 12.93 -8.86 -6.63
C ILE A 152 13.10 -9.32 -8.09
N SER A 153 14.26 -9.06 -8.69
CA SER A 153 14.53 -9.43 -10.09
C SER A 153 14.78 -10.94 -10.28
N MET A 154 15.04 -11.67 -9.19
CA MET A 154 15.26 -13.12 -9.21
C MET A 154 14.00 -13.94 -8.91
N GLY A 155 13.00 -13.34 -8.28
CA GLY A 155 11.73 -13.99 -7.99
C GLY A 155 10.74 -13.97 -9.16
N ARG A 156 9.58 -14.62 -8.98
CA ARG A 156 8.52 -14.68 -10.00
C ARG A 156 7.61 -13.45 -10.03
N ILE A 157 8.14 -12.26 -9.74
CA ILE A 157 7.38 -11.01 -9.85
C ILE A 157 7.57 -10.45 -11.25
N GLU A 158 6.48 -10.26 -11.98
CA GLU A 158 6.50 -9.67 -13.32
C GLU A 158 7.14 -8.27 -13.31
N PRO A 159 8.14 -7.99 -14.16
CA PRO A 159 8.78 -6.67 -14.24
C PRO A 159 7.82 -5.50 -14.45
N GLN A 160 6.69 -5.74 -15.14
CA GLN A 160 5.63 -4.76 -15.34
C GLN A 160 4.93 -4.40 -14.03
N ARG A 161 4.72 -5.37 -13.13
CA ARG A 161 4.09 -5.15 -11.82
C ARG A 161 5.00 -4.31 -10.92
N ILE A 162 6.30 -4.54 -10.98
CA ILE A 162 7.32 -3.76 -10.24
C ILE A 162 7.27 -2.29 -10.70
N ARG A 163 7.37 -2.06 -12.01
CA ARG A 163 7.32 -0.71 -12.59
C ARG A 163 6.01 0.02 -12.29
N ALA A 164 4.88 -0.67 -12.45
CA ALA A 164 3.57 -0.09 -12.17
C ALA A 164 3.42 0.33 -10.69
N LEU A 165 4.01 -0.42 -9.75
CA LEU A 165 4.04 -0.01 -8.35
C LEU A 165 4.93 1.20 -8.11
N GLN A 166 6.13 1.23 -8.69
CA GLN A 166 7.06 2.37 -8.60
C GLN A 166 6.42 3.65 -9.11
N GLU A 167 5.86 3.63 -10.32
CA GLU A 167 5.16 4.78 -10.93
C GLU A 167 3.97 5.26 -10.09
N ARG A 168 3.28 4.35 -9.38
CA ARG A 168 2.20 4.72 -8.46
C ARG A 168 2.71 5.41 -7.21
N ILE A 169 3.83 4.94 -6.64
CA ILE A 169 4.47 5.53 -5.47
C ILE A 169 5.00 6.92 -5.82
N GLU A 170 5.80 7.02 -6.90
CA GLU A 170 6.42 8.28 -7.35
C GLU A 170 5.38 9.38 -7.60
N ARG A 171 4.20 9.04 -8.15
CA ARG A 171 3.13 10.03 -8.39
C ARG A 171 2.57 10.67 -7.12
N HIS A 172 2.69 10.04 -5.95
CA HIS A 172 2.02 10.49 -4.73
C HIS A 172 2.95 10.73 -3.54
N VAL A 173 4.25 10.46 -3.67
CA VAL A 173 5.17 10.53 -2.52
C VAL A 173 5.46 11.97 -2.09
N ASP A 174 5.45 12.92 -3.03
CA ASP A 174 5.73 14.34 -2.75
C ASP A 174 4.66 15.01 -1.85
N ASP A 175 3.49 14.38 -1.72
CA ASP A 175 2.36 14.92 -0.96
C ASP A 175 2.29 14.41 0.50
N ALA A 176 3.20 13.52 0.91
CA ALA A 176 3.03 12.74 2.13
C ALA A 176 4.19 12.91 3.14
N GLY A 177 3.86 12.95 4.44
CA GLY A 177 4.81 13.10 5.55
C GLY A 177 5.77 11.91 5.73
N ALA A 178 6.59 11.90 6.77
CA ALA A 178 7.53 10.80 7.00
C ALA A 178 6.82 9.47 7.34
N CYS A 179 7.34 8.34 6.84
CA CYS A 179 6.89 7.02 7.28
C CYS A 179 7.36 6.74 8.72
N ASN A 180 6.43 6.57 9.66
CA ASN A 180 6.74 6.02 10.96
C ASN A 180 6.44 4.52 10.97
N ILE A 181 7.48 3.70 10.81
CA ILE A 181 7.36 2.23 10.79
C ILE A 181 6.78 1.64 12.10
N ARG A 182 6.76 2.43 13.19
CA ARG A 182 6.20 2.00 14.48
C ARG A 182 4.68 2.07 14.57
N ASP A 183 3.99 2.71 13.63
CA ASP A 183 2.54 2.91 13.70
C ASP A 183 1.72 1.62 13.44
N TYR A 184 2.39 0.49 13.18
CA TYR A 184 1.78 -0.78 12.81
C TYR A 184 2.10 -1.94 13.75
N GLN A 185 2.72 -1.67 14.91
CA GLN A 185 2.97 -2.63 15.99
C GLN A 185 1.87 -2.57 17.04
#